data_AF-A0A2S0WKU5-F1
#
_entry.id   AF-A0A2S0WKU5-F1
#
_cell.length_a   1.000
_cell.length_b   1.000
_cell.length_c   1.000
_cell.angle_alpha   90.00
_cell.angle_beta   90.00
_cell.angle_gamma   90.00
#
_symmetry.space_group_name_H-M   'P 1'
#
loop_
_entity.id
_entity.type
_entity.pdbx_description
1 polymer ?
#
loop_
_entity_poly.entity_id
_entity_poly.type
_entity_poly.pdbx_seq_one_letter_code
_entity_poly.pdbx_strand_id
1 'polypeptide(L)'
;MTNRPNTLGEYLRARRGLVTPQQAGIPDHGTRRVPGLRREEVAMLAGISADYYLRLERGRDHNPSLQVLESIARVLQLDSEHLEYLMTLTAEKPRHIRRRTPKEIVPPGMLKLLGSMEQPAFIEGRYFDILASNAAAVALSPRLVPGGNQLRDMFLDPAEQALYPDWKLVTNCFIASLRQAVGTDIDDPRFIELAGELTLGSAQFRELWARHDVKAQNGTPMRFDHPQVGEMTLNRERLTINGTDGLQLVVHHPDAGSEDAQKLALLVSAALPASEPERSLRPSS
;
A
#
# COMPACT_ATOMS: atom_id res chain seq x y z
N MET A 1 3.57 -22.34 -25.48
CA MET A 1 3.54 -20.86 -25.47
C MET A 1 3.21 -20.42 -24.05
N THR A 2 4.23 -20.06 -23.27
CA THR A 2 4.02 -19.48 -21.93
C THR A 2 3.29 -18.15 -22.09
N ASN A 3 2.01 -18.13 -21.75
CA ASN A 3 1.18 -16.94 -21.75
C ASN A 3 1.73 -16.01 -20.66
N ARG A 4 2.64 -15.11 -21.03
CA ARG A 4 3.15 -14.10 -20.10
C ARG A 4 1.95 -13.23 -19.71
N PRO A 5 1.68 -13.02 -18.42
CA PRO A 5 0.62 -12.12 -17.99
C PRO A 5 0.89 -10.72 -18.57
N ASN A 6 -0.12 -10.16 -19.25
CA ASN A 6 -0.01 -8.86 -19.90
C ASN A 6 -0.30 -7.72 -18.90
N THR A 7 0.60 -7.56 -17.93
CA THR A 7 0.46 -6.57 -16.85
C THR A 7 0.36 -5.14 -17.39
N LEU A 8 1.11 -4.81 -18.45
CA LEU A 8 1.02 -3.52 -19.14
C LEU A 8 -0.39 -3.28 -19.69
N GLY A 9 -0.93 -4.21 -20.46
CA GLY A 9 -2.24 -4.01 -21.06
C GLY A 9 -3.40 -4.07 -20.07
N GLU A 10 -3.26 -4.83 -18.98
CA GLU A 10 -4.20 -4.79 -17.84
C GLU A 10 -4.20 -3.42 -17.16
N TYR A 11 -3.01 -2.88 -16.87
CA TYR A 11 -2.84 -1.56 -16.29
C TYR A 11 -3.45 -0.47 -17.20
N LEU A 12 -3.09 -0.45 -18.49
CA LEU A 12 -3.63 0.52 -19.46
C LEU A 12 -5.15 0.45 -19.55
N ARG A 13 -5.73 -0.76 -19.57
CA ARG A 13 -7.18 -0.95 -19.62
C ARG A 13 -7.87 -0.41 -18.36
N ALA A 14 -7.31 -0.70 -17.19
CA ALA A 14 -7.85 -0.23 -15.91
C ALA A 14 -7.81 1.30 -15.83
N ARG A 15 -6.64 1.92 -16.08
CA ARG A 15 -6.48 3.39 -16.06
C ARG A 15 -7.36 4.09 -17.09
N ARG A 16 -7.46 3.54 -18.30
CA ARG A 16 -8.36 4.06 -19.35
C ARG A 16 -9.84 4.05 -18.92
N GLY A 17 -10.26 3.06 -18.14
CA GLY A 17 -11.61 2.98 -17.61
C GLY A 17 -11.98 4.07 -16.60
N LEU A 18 -10.97 4.74 -15.99
CA LEU A 18 -11.16 5.73 -14.95
C LEU A 18 -11.19 7.18 -15.45
N VAL A 19 -10.59 7.45 -16.62
CA VAL A 19 -10.58 8.79 -17.20
C VAL A 19 -11.86 9.02 -17.99
N THR A 20 -12.62 10.04 -17.60
CA THR A 20 -13.83 10.42 -18.32
C THR A 20 -13.48 11.18 -19.60
N PRO A 21 -14.31 11.12 -20.64
CA PRO A 21 -14.08 11.87 -21.87
C PRO A 21 -14.00 13.38 -21.66
N GLN A 22 -14.83 13.92 -20.76
CA GLN A 22 -14.82 15.33 -20.38
C GLN A 22 -13.47 15.74 -19.76
N GLN A 23 -12.92 14.90 -18.87
CA GLN A 23 -11.58 15.12 -18.31
C GLN A 23 -10.49 15.14 -19.39
N ALA A 24 -10.67 14.38 -20.48
CA ALA A 24 -9.76 14.36 -21.62
C ALA A 24 -10.07 15.42 -22.69
N GLY A 25 -11.03 16.32 -22.45
CA GLY A 25 -11.45 17.35 -23.41
C GLY A 25 -12.26 16.82 -24.60
N ILE A 26 -12.80 15.61 -24.50
CA ILE A 26 -13.65 14.99 -25.52
C ILE A 26 -15.13 15.27 -25.19
N PRO A 27 -15.87 15.90 -26.11
CA PRO A 27 -17.31 16.07 -25.96
C PRO A 27 -18.04 14.73 -25.88
N ASP A 28 -19.04 14.64 -25.00
CA ASP A 28 -19.83 13.42 -24.85
C ASP A 28 -21.03 13.42 -25.80
N HIS A 29 -21.01 12.51 -26.78
CA HIS A 29 -22.02 12.44 -27.83
C HIS A 29 -22.68 11.05 -27.82
N GLY A 30 -23.78 10.93 -27.06
CA GLY A 30 -24.71 9.78 -27.12
C GLY A 30 -24.46 8.65 -26.11
N THR A 31 -25.07 7.50 -26.36
CA THR A 31 -25.05 6.34 -25.44
C THR A 31 -23.72 5.60 -25.50
N ARG A 32 -22.85 5.77 -24.48
CA ARG A 32 -21.53 5.10 -24.40
C ARG A 32 -21.64 3.74 -23.69
N ARG A 33 -20.93 2.73 -24.21
CA ARG A 33 -20.87 1.36 -23.64
C ARG A 33 -19.82 1.19 -22.53
N VAL A 34 -18.88 2.12 -22.42
CA VAL A 34 -17.81 2.12 -21.41
C VAL A 34 -17.83 3.44 -20.65
N PRO A 35 -17.59 3.44 -19.33
CA PRO A 35 -17.61 4.66 -18.53
C PRO A 35 -16.44 5.60 -18.85
N GLY A 36 -15.24 5.06 -19.07
CA GLY A 36 -14.04 5.83 -19.42
C GLY A 36 -13.77 5.96 -20.91
N LEU A 37 -12.55 6.35 -21.26
CA LEU A 37 -12.11 6.56 -22.64
C LEU A 37 -12.17 5.27 -23.49
N ARG A 38 -12.51 5.42 -24.76
CA ARG A 38 -12.38 4.37 -25.79
C ARG A 38 -10.91 4.24 -26.20
N ARG A 39 -10.55 3.08 -26.77
CA ARG A 39 -9.18 2.85 -27.29
C ARG A 39 -8.81 3.87 -28.37
N GLU A 40 -9.75 4.16 -29.26
CA GLU A 40 -9.59 5.12 -30.35
C GLU A 40 -9.37 6.54 -29.84
N GLU A 41 -10.10 6.92 -28.78
CA GLU A 41 -9.97 8.22 -28.12
C GLU A 41 -8.58 8.39 -27.49
N VAL A 42 -8.09 7.37 -26.76
CA VAL A 42 -6.72 7.39 -26.20
C VAL A 42 -5.67 7.46 -27.29
N ALA A 43 -5.80 6.63 -28.33
CA ALA A 43 -4.84 6.58 -29.42
C ALA A 43 -4.74 7.92 -30.16
N MET A 44 -5.90 8.51 -30.48
CA MET A 44 -5.99 9.83 -31.11
C MET A 44 -5.31 10.91 -30.26
N LEU A 45 -5.64 11.01 -28.97
CA LEU A 45 -5.06 12.02 -28.07
C LEU A 45 -3.56 11.79 -27.82
N ALA A 46 -3.10 10.54 -27.83
CA ALA A 46 -1.70 10.20 -27.64
C ALA A 46 -0.88 10.26 -28.95
N GLY A 47 -1.49 10.58 -30.09
CA GLY A 47 -0.80 10.67 -31.38
C GLY A 47 -0.30 9.33 -31.92
N ILE A 48 -0.96 8.22 -31.58
CA ILE A 48 -0.62 6.85 -32.02
C ILE A 48 -1.79 6.19 -32.75
N SER A 49 -1.54 5.09 -33.46
CA SER A 49 -2.63 4.35 -34.11
C SER A 49 -3.47 3.55 -33.12
N ALA A 50 -4.79 3.48 -33.36
CA ALA A 50 -5.70 2.68 -32.54
C ALA A 50 -5.31 1.19 -32.51
N ASP A 51 -4.83 0.67 -33.63
CA ASP A 51 -4.30 -0.70 -33.74
C ASP A 51 -3.07 -0.93 -32.86
N TYR A 52 -2.16 0.06 -32.77
CA TYR A 52 -1.00 -0.04 -31.90
C TYR A 52 -1.38 -0.05 -30.42
N TYR A 53 -2.27 0.87 -30.00
CA TYR A 53 -2.78 0.87 -28.63
C TYR A 53 -3.52 -0.43 -28.28
N LEU A 54 -4.29 -0.99 -29.21
CA LEU A 54 -4.94 -2.29 -29.05
C LEU A 54 -3.93 -3.43 -28.87
N ARG A 55 -2.80 -3.41 -29.59
CA ARG A 55 -1.74 -4.42 -29.44
C ARG A 55 -1.06 -4.33 -28.08
N LEU A 56 -0.83 -3.12 -27.54
CA LEU A 56 -0.35 -2.93 -26.17
C LEU A 56 -1.34 -3.54 -25.16
N GLU A 57 -2.63 -3.20 -25.25
CA GLU A 57 -3.65 -3.76 -24.35
C GLU A 57 -3.82 -5.29 -24.45
N ARG A 58 -3.51 -5.87 -25.60
CA ARG A 58 -3.56 -7.32 -25.84
C ARG A 58 -2.25 -8.05 -25.57
N GLY A 59 -1.16 -7.33 -25.30
CA GLY A 59 0.15 -7.92 -25.02
C GLY A 59 0.78 -8.52 -26.26
N ARG A 60 0.47 -7.93 -27.43
CA ARG A 60 1.14 -8.26 -28.71
C ARG A 60 2.31 -7.33 -29.00
N ASP A 61 2.39 -6.21 -28.28
CA ASP A 61 3.52 -5.29 -28.24
C ASP A 61 3.90 -5.05 -26.76
N HIS A 62 5.20 -5.05 -26.46
CA HIS A 62 5.71 -4.96 -25.08
C HIS A 62 6.69 -3.81 -24.84
N ASN A 63 7.26 -3.24 -25.90
CA ASN A 63 8.35 -2.28 -25.83
C ASN A 63 7.96 -0.94 -26.48
N PRO A 64 6.94 -0.22 -25.97
CA PRO A 64 6.68 1.15 -26.41
C PRO A 64 7.86 2.06 -26.04
N SER A 65 8.11 3.09 -26.86
CA SER A 65 9.13 4.10 -26.53
C SER A 65 8.70 4.94 -25.33
N LEU A 66 9.68 5.55 -24.64
CA LEU A 66 9.39 6.47 -23.53
C LEU A 66 8.42 7.59 -23.94
N GLN A 67 8.61 8.16 -25.14
CA GLN A 67 7.72 9.19 -25.69
C GLN A 67 6.26 8.70 -25.82
N VAL A 68 6.06 7.45 -26.23
CA VAL A 68 4.72 6.83 -26.30
C VAL A 68 4.15 6.68 -24.88
N LEU A 69 4.94 6.20 -23.93
CA LEU A 69 4.52 6.06 -22.54
C LEU A 69 4.12 7.40 -21.90
N GLU A 70 4.92 8.45 -22.09
CA GLU A 70 4.64 9.81 -21.63
C GLU A 70 3.36 10.38 -22.25
N SER A 71 3.15 10.13 -23.55
CA SER A 71 1.94 10.58 -24.26
C SER A 71 0.70 9.87 -23.73
N ILE A 72 0.76 8.55 -23.53
CA ILE A 72 -0.32 7.77 -22.92
C ILE A 72 -0.57 8.22 -21.48
N ALA A 73 0.48 8.42 -20.68
CA ALA A 73 0.38 8.88 -19.31
C ALA A 73 -0.33 10.23 -19.21
N ARG A 74 0.01 11.19 -20.08
CA ARG A 74 -0.65 12.49 -20.15
C ARG A 74 -2.15 12.37 -20.46
N VAL A 75 -2.50 11.56 -21.45
CA VAL A 75 -3.91 11.33 -21.84
C VAL A 75 -4.70 10.66 -20.71
N LEU A 76 -4.06 9.72 -20.03
CA LEU A 76 -4.65 8.99 -18.92
C LEU A 76 -4.52 9.72 -17.57
N GLN A 77 -4.06 10.98 -17.56
CA GLN A 77 -3.86 11.81 -16.37
C GLN A 77 -3.08 11.10 -15.26
N LEU A 78 -2.05 10.35 -15.66
CA LEU A 78 -1.16 9.65 -14.76
C LEU A 78 -0.12 10.64 -14.20
N ASP A 79 0.05 10.63 -12.88
CA ASP A 79 1.12 11.38 -12.22
C ASP A 79 2.49 10.72 -12.44
N SER A 80 3.53 11.31 -11.84
CA SER A 80 4.90 10.80 -11.95
C SER A 80 5.07 9.38 -11.41
N GLU A 81 4.39 9.03 -10.32
CA GLU A 81 4.49 7.68 -9.72
C GLU A 81 3.85 6.62 -10.62
N HIS A 82 2.73 6.95 -11.26
CA HIS A 82 2.09 6.09 -12.26
C HIS A 82 2.96 5.94 -13.53
N LEU A 83 3.62 7.01 -13.98
CA LEU A 83 4.52 6.95 -15.13
C LEU A 83 5.77 6.09 -14.83
N GLU A 84 6.39 6.27 -13.66
CA GLU A 84 7.50 5.42 -13.22
C GLU A 84 7.09 3.96 -13.17
N TYR A 85 5.94 3.65 -12.58
CA TYR A 85 5.41 2.29 -12.55
C TYR A 85 5.18 1.73 -13.96
N LEU A 86 4.58 2.52 -14.86
CA LEU A 86 4.35 2.13 -16.25
C LEU A 86 5.66 1.76 -16.96
N MET A 87 6.74 2.52 -16.73
CA MET A 87 8.07 2.20 -17.25
C MET A 87 8.58 0.86 -16.70
N THR A 88 8.37 0.56 -15.41
CA THR A 88 8.76 -0.74 -14.83
C THR A 88 8.03 -1.94 -15.46
N LEU A 89 6.80 -1.75 -15.94
CA LEU A 89 6.03 -2.80 -16.64
C LEU A 89 6.61 -3.12 -18.03
N THR A 90 7.29 -2.16 -18.66
CA THR A 90 7.92 -2.31 -19.99
C THR A 90 9.37 -2.75 -19.93
N ALA A 91 10.03 -2.61 -18.77
CA ALA A 91 11.42 -2.99 -18.61
C ALA A 91 11.60 -4.50 -18.81
N GLU A 92 12.44 -4.89 -19.76
CA GLU A 92 12.83 -6.29 -19.95
C GLU A 92 13.58 -6.77 -18.70
N LYS A 93 12.89 -7.54 -17.84
CA LYS A 93 13.55 -8.18 -16.71
C LYS A 93 14.49 -9.26 -17.22
N PRO A 94 15.76 -9.29 -16.73
CA PRO A 94 16.52 -10.53 -16.71
C PRO A 94 15.62 -11.60 -16.08
N ARG A 95 15.50 -12.78 -16.71
CA ARG A 95 14.80 -13.93 -16.13
C ARG A 95 15.38 -14.18 -14.75
N HIS A 96 14.74 -13.69 -13.71
CA HIS A 96 15.09 -14.05 -12.36
C HIS A 96 14.83 -15.55 -12.25
N ILE A 97 15.91 -16.33 -12.16
CA ILE A 97 15.91 -17.62 -11.48
C ILE A 97 15.11 -17.37 -10.20
N ARG A 98 14.03 -18.13 -9.97
CA ARG A 98 13.20 -18.08 -8.75
C ARG A 98 14.12 -18.10 -7.54
N ARG A 99 14.59 -16.94 -7.10
CA ARG A 99 15.33 -16.79 -5.86
C ARG A 99 14.25 -16.95 -4.82
N ARG A 100 14.39 -17.98 -4.00
CA ARG A 100 13.60 -18.17 -2.80
C ARG A 100 13.59 -16.81 -2.10
N THR A 101 12.42 -16.20 -1.94
CA THR A 101 12.28 -14.90 -1.24
C THR A 101 13.03 -15.05 0.09
N PRO A 102 14.11 -14.29 0.32
CA PRO A 102 14.85 -14.38 1.56
C PRO A 102 13.88 -14.21 2.72
N LYS A 103 14.08 -14.93 3.83
CA LYS A 103 13.29 -14.65 5.03
C LYS A 103 13.52 -13.20 5.42
N GLU A 104 12.43 -12.47 5.57
CA GLU A 104 12.42 -11.11 6.11
C GLU A 104 12.88 -11.17 7.58
N ILE A 105 14.17 -10.93 7.80
CA ILE A 105 14.78 -10.95 9.13
C ILE A 105 15.04 -9.51 9.56
N VAL A 106 14.44 -9.12 10.67
CA VAL A 106 14.64 -7.79 11.25
C VAL A 106 16.07 -7.69 11.81
N PRO A 107 16.87 -6.68 11.40
CA PRO A 107 18.21 -6.49 11.94
C PRO A 107 18.17 -6.27 13.47
N PRO A 108 19.11 -6.86 14.25
CA PRO A 108 19.11 -6.71 15.71
C PRO A 108 19.19 -5.26 16.20
N GLY A 109 19.89 -4.38 15.47
CA GLY A 109 19.94 -2.95 15.77
C GLY A 109 18.58 -2.27 15.66
N MET A 110 17.75 -2.70 14.71
CA MET A 110 16.40 -2.18 14.54
C MET A 110 15.46 -2.63 15.65
N LEU A 111 15.61 -3.85 16.16
CA LEU A 111 14.85 -4.31 17.33
C LEU A 111 15.18 -3.48 18.58
N LYS A 112 16.46 -3.15 18.78
CA LYS A 112 16.89 -2.29 19.90
C LYS A 112 16.33 -0.88 19.77
N LEU A 113 16.40 -0.29 18.57
CA LEU A 113 15.82 1.03 18.30
C LEU A 113 14.31 1.01 18.56
N LEU A 114 13.60 0.03 18.00
CA LEU A 114 12.15 -0.13 18.17
C LEU A 114 11.75 -0.20 19.65
N GLY A 115 12.51 -0.93 20.47
CA GLY A 115 12.28 -1.04 21.90
C GLY A 115 12.54 0.24 22.70
N SER A 116 13.34 1.18 22.17
CA SER A 116 13.60 2.49 22.82
C SER A 116 12.61 3.59 22.44
N MET A 117 11.73 3.34 21.47
CA MET A 117 10.79 4.35 20.97
C MET A 117 9.56 4.44 21.88
N GLU A 118 9.22 5.67 22.29
CA GLU A 118 8.00 5.96 23.03
C GLU A 118 6.76 6.03 22.12
N GLN A 119 6.96 6.45 20.86
CA GLN A 119 5.89 6.55 19.87
C GLN A 119 5.46 5.15 19.38
N PRO A 120 4.17 4.92 19.06
CA PRO A 120 3.72 3.70 18.42
C PRO A 120 4.54 3.39 17.17
N ALA A 121 5.25 2.27 17.18
CA ALA A 121 6.11 1.88 16.10
C ALA A 121 6.13 0.36 15.89
N PHE A 122 6.26 -0.03 14.62
CA PHE A 122 6.39 -1.42 14.22
C PHE A 122 7.21 -1.55 12.94
N ILE A 123 7.71 -2.75 12.67
CA ILE A 123 8.46 -3.08 11.47
C ILE A 123 7.61 -4.03 10.63
N GLU A 124 7.44 -3.69 9.36
CA GLU A 124 6.67 -4.47 8.41
C GLU A 124 7.49 -4.90 7.19
N GLY A 125 7.09 -6.01 6.60
CA GLY A 125 7.60 -6.52 5.33
C GLY A 125 6.93 -5.88 4.11
N ARG A 126 7.36 -6.32 2.92
CA ARG A 126 6.87 -5.77 1.63
C ARG A 126 5.36 -5.95 1.41
N TYR A 127 4.77 -6.97 2.04
CA TYR A 127 3.35 -7.29 1.97
C TYR A 127 2.57 -6.90 3.22
N PHE A 128 3.08 -5.94 4.01
CA PHE A 128 2.46 -5.43 5.24
C PHE A 128 2.34 -6.48 6.36
N ASP A 129 3.16 -7.53 6.31
CA ASP A 129 3.34 -8.47 7.40
C ASP A 129 4.10 -7.80 8.53
N ILE A 130 3.58 -7.87 9.75
CA ILE A 130 4.19 -7.26 10.92
C ILE A 130 5.23 -8.21 11.48
N LEU A 131 6.48 -7.76 11.53
CA LEU A 131 7.64 -8.56 11.93
C LEU A 131 8.10 -8.25 13.36
N ALA A 132 7.92 -7.01 13.80
CA ALA A 132 8.22 -6.56 15.16
C ALA A 132 7.31 -5.38 15.51
N SER A 133 6.98 -5.20 16.78
CA SER A 133 6.15 -4.09 17.25
C SER A 133 6.56 -3.68 18.66
N ASN A 134 6.44 -2.40 19.00
CA ASN A 134 6.59 -1.94 20.38
C ASN A 134 5.24 -1.93 21.12
N ALA A 135 5.28 -1.80 22.45
CA ALA A 135 4.06 -1.82 23.27
C ALA A 135 3.09 -0.68 22.91
N ALA A 136 3.60 0.49 22.52
CA ALA A 136 2.79 1.63 22.11
C ALA A 136 1.99 1.37 20.82
N ALA A 137 2.56 0.63 19.85
CA ALA A 137 1.83 0.20 18.66
C ALA A 137 0.71 -0.79 19.00
N VAL A 138 0.97 -1.76 19.88
CA VAL A 138 -0.07 -2.68 20.34
C VAL A 138 -1.18 -1.97 21.12
N ALA A 139 -0.84 -0.90 21.85
CA ALA A 139 -1.80 -0.04 22.53
C ALA A 139 -2.66 0.75 21.54
N LEU A 140 -2.09 1.24 20.43
CA LEU A 140 -2.79 1.96 19.38
C LEU A 140 -3.75 1.06 18.59
N SER A 141 -3.31 -0.15 18.26
CA SER A 141 -4.18 -1.21 17.73
C SER A 141 -3.68 -2.58 18.21
N PRO A 142 -4.55 -3.41 18.82
CA PRO A 142 -4.20 -4.78 19.20
C PRO A 142 -3.80 -5.69 18.03
N ARG A 143 -4.02 -5.25 16.78
CA ARG A 143 -3.62 -5.97 15.55
C ARG A 143 -2.21 -5.67 15.11
N LEU A 144 -1.58 -4.62 15.65
CA LEU A 144 -0.19 -4.27 15.37
C LEU A 144 0.79 -5.16 16.13
N VAL A 145 0.69 -6.48 15.93
CA VAL A 145 1.49 -7.51 16.62
C VAL A 145 2.25 -8.37 15.62
N PRO A 146 3.45 -8.89 15.97
CA PRO A 146 4.20 -9.78 15.10
C PRO A 146 3.39 -11.00 14.64
N GLY A 147 3.44 -11.30 13.34
CA GLY A 147 2.64 -12.35 12.70
C GLY A 147 1.26 -11.89 12.20
N GLY A 148 0.83 -10.68 12.56
CA GLY A 148 -0.32 -10.00 11.97
C GLY A 148 -0.02 -9.45 10.56
N ASN A 149 -1.05 -9.01 9.86
CA ASN A 149 -0.92 -8.39 8.55
C ASN A 149 -1.90 -7.23 8.41
N GLN A 150 -1.38 -6.01 8.24
CA GLN A 150 -2.24 -4.81 8.27
C GLN A 150 -3.32 -4.83 7.21
N LEU A 151 -3.05 -5.35 6.00
CA LEU A 151 -4.06 -5.44 4.95
C LEU A 151 -5.16 -6.44 5.32
N ARG A 152 -4.79 -7.60 5.87
CA ARG A 152 -5.78 -8.56 6.36
C ARG A 152 -6.67 -7.91 7.42
N ASP A 153 -6.07 -7.28 8.41
CA ASP A 153 -6.80 -6.68 9.53
C ASP A 153 -7.70 -5.53 9.04
N MET A 154 -7.17 -4.59 8.26
CA MET A 154 -7.95 -3.47 7.72
C MET A 154 -9.12 -3.91 6.82
N PHE A 155 -8.97 -4.98 6.03
CA PHE A 155 -10.02 -5.38 5.08
C PHE A 155 -11.01 -6.41 5.62
N LEU A 156 -10.63 -7.20 6.64
CA LEU A 156 -11.41 -8.34 7.12
C LEU A 156 -11.81 -8.26 8.61
N ASP A 157 -11.20 -7.41 9.43
CA ASP A 157 -11.58 -7.24 10.84
C ASP A 157 -12.44 -5.98 11.05
N PRO A 158 -13.75 -6.12 11.38
CA PRO A 158 -14.61 -4.98 11.66
C PRO A 158 -14.14 -4.08 12.83
N ALA A 159 -13.42 -4.63 13.81
CA ALA A 159 -12.91 -3.83 14.93
C ALA A 159 -11.77 -2.91 14.47
N GLU A 160 -10.87 -3.41 13.61
CA GLU A 160 -9.82 -2.61 13.00
C GLU A 160 -10.42 -1.58 12.04
N GLN A 161 -11.49 -1.91 11.31
CA GLN A 161 -12.19 -0.94 10.46
C GLN A 161 -12.81 0.20 11.26
N ALA A 162 -13.43 -0.10 12.41
CA ALA A 162 -14.04 0.89 13.29
C ALA A 162 -13.01 1.87 13.88
N LEU A 163 -11.74 1.45 14.00
CA LEU A 163 -10.65 2.32 14.45
C LEU A 163 -10.34 3.45 13.46
N TYR A 164 -10.70 3.33 12.18
CA TYR A 164 -10.43 4.37 11.17
C TYR A 164 -11.73 5.00 10.66
N PRO A 165 -12.11 6.21 11.11
CA PRO A 165 -13.28 6.92 10.58
C PRO A 165 -13.26 7.05 9.05
N ASP A 166 -12.07 7.28 8.49
CA ASP A 166 -11.83 7.42 7.07
C ASP A 166 -11.34 6.12 6.41
N TRP A 167 -11.75 4.95 6.93
CA TRP A 167 -11.27 3.62 6.49
C TRP A 167 -11.25 3.45 4.96
N LYS A 168 -12.29 3.91 4.26
CA LYS A 168 -12.37 3.82 2.79
C LYS A 168 -11.30 4.65 2.07
N LEU A 169 -10.91 5.78 2.65
CA LEU A 169 -9.86 6.61 2.10
C LEU A 169 -8.48 6.01 2.39
N VAL A 170 -8.24 5.56 3.62
CA VAL A 170 -6.97 4.98 4.06
C VAL A 170 -6.63 3.72 3.25
N THR A 171 -7.61 2.84 3.05
CA THR A 171 -7.43 1.61 2.26
C THR A 171 -6.99 1.87 0.81
N ASN A 172 -7.34 3.01 0.20
CA ASN A 172 -6.86 3.39 -1.13
C ASN A 172 -5.33 3.49 -1.16
N CYS A 173 -4.75 4.19 -0.19
CA CYS A 173 -3.29 4.37 -0.09
C CYS A 173 -2.58 3.03 0.13
N PHE A 174 -3.15 2.17 0.98
CA PHE A 174 -2.61 0.84 1.26
C PHE A 174 -2.58 -0.06 0.01
N ILE A 175 -3.66 -0.08 -0.77
CA ILE A 175 -3.72 -0.87 -2.01
C ILE A 175 -2.80 -0.32 -3.10
N ALA A 176 -2.73 1.01 -3.22
CA ALA A 176 -1.84 1.65 -4.18
C ALA A 176 -0.36 1.35 -3.86
N SER A 177 0.01 1.33 -2.59
CA SER A 177 1.36 0.93 -2.14
C SER A 177 1.62 -0.56 -2.25
N LEU A 178 0.63 -1.42 -1.99
CA LEU A 178 0.76 -2.86 -2.23
C LEU A 178 1.10 -3.13 -3.71
N ARG A 179 0.43 -2.45 -4.64
CA ARG A 179 0.71 -2.60 -6.07
C ARG A 179 2.11 -2.15 -6.43
N GLN A 180 2.58 -1.05 -5.83
CA GLN A 180 3.96 -0.59 -6.00
C GLN A 180 4.97 -1.62 -5.48
N ALA A 181 4.73 -2.16 -4.27
CA ALA A 181 5.61 -3.13 -3.62
C ALA A 181 5.67 -4.48 -4.37
N VAL A 182 4.53 -4.97 -4.86
CA VAL A 182 4.46 -6.17 -5.71
C VAL A 182 5.17 -5.91 -7.04
N GLY A 183 5.00 -4.72 -7.62
CA GLY A 183 5.60 -4.37 -8.90
C GLY A 183 5.14 -5.33 -9.99
N THR A 184 6.11 -6.08 -10.54
CA THR A 184 5.88 -7.17 -11.49
C THR A 184 6.19 -8.56 -10.90
N ASP A 185 6.48 -8.66 -9.60
CA ASP A 185 6.70 -9.91 -8.86
C ASP A 185 5.36 -10.51 -8.38
N ILE A 186 4.51 -10.86 -9.34
CA ILE A 186 3.14 -11.36 -9.08
C ILE A 186 3.07 -12.87 -8.80
N ASP A 187 4.20 -13.57 -8.94
CA ASP A 187 4.30 -15.03 -8.75
C ASP A 187 4.74 -15.41 -7.32
N ASP A 188 4.93 -14.43 -6.43
CA ASP A 188 5.29 -14.72 -5.03
C ASP A 188 4.11 -15.41 -4.31
N PRO A 189 4.32 -16.59 -3.69
CA PRO A 189 3.26 -17.33 -2.98
C PRO A 189 2.57 -16.54 -1.87
N ARG A 190 3.30 -15.72 -1.11
CA ARG A 190 2.74 -14.91 -0.02
C ARG A 190 1.82 -13.83 -0.58
N PHE A 191 2.18 -13.22 -1.70
CA PHE A 191 1.29 -12.27 -2.38
C PHE A 191 0.04 -12.97 -2.93
N ILE A 192 0.19 -14.11 -3.59
CA ILE A 192 -0.95 -14.88 -4.14
C ILE A 192 -1.94 -15.25 -3.03
N GLU A 193 -1.43 -15.74 -1.89
CA GLU A 193 -2.23 -16.06 -0.72
C GLU A 193 -3.01 -14.84 -0.21
N LEU A 194 -2.30 -13.73 0.06
CA LEU A 194 -2.92 -12.50 0.57
C LEU A 194 -3.96 -11.94 -0.39
N ALA A 195 -3.61 -11.80 -1.67
CA ALA A 195 -4.51 -11.24 -2.67
C ALA A 195 -5.73 -12.13 -2.88
N GLY A 196 -5.56 -13.47 -2.84
CA GLY A 196 -6.67 -14.42 -2.93
C GLY A 196 -7.64 -14.29 -1.75
N GLU A 197 -7.12 -14.25 -0.53
CA GLU A 197 -7.90 -14.07 0.69
C GLU A 197 -8.69 -12.75 0.66
N LEU A 198 -8.02 -11.63 0.38
CA LEU A 198 -8.65 -10.31 0.34
C LEU A 198 -9.67 -10.18 -0.79
N THR A 199 -9.41 -10.80 -1.95
CA THR A 199 -10.35 -10.84 -3.08
C THR A 199 -11.63 -11.57 -2.70
N LEU A 200 -11.55 -12.66 -1.95
CA LEU A 200 -12.73 -13.41 -1.50
C LEU A 200 -13.48 -12.66 -0.39
N GLY A 201 -12.75 -12.10 0.57
CA GLY A 201 -13.31 -11.52 1.78
C GLY A 201 -13.80 -10.07 1.68
N SER A 202 -13.34 -9.28 0.71
CA SER A 202 -13.66 -7.84 0.66
C SER A 202 -14.02 -7.33 -0.74
N ALA A 203 -15.26 -6.83 -0.87
CA ALA A 203 -15.70 -6.14 -2.09
C ALA A 203 -14.90 -4.86 -2.36
N GLN A 204 -14.55 -4.13 -1.30
CA GLN A 204 -13.74 -2.93 -1.41
C GLN A 204 -12.34 -3.23 -1.91
N PHE A 205 -11.69 -4.31 -1.42
CA PHE A 205 -10.41 -4.74 -1.97
C PHE A 205 -10.51 -5.01 -3.48
N ARG A 206 -11.54 -5.73 -3.93
CA ARG A 206 -11.73 -6.03 -5.36
C ARG A 206 -11.86 -4.77 -6.20
N GLU A 207 -12.63 -3.80 -5.72
CA GLU A 207 -12.82 -2.50 -6.39
C GLU A 207 -11.49 -1.73 -6.48
N LEU A 208 -10.79 -1.58 -5.36
CA LEU A 208 -9.53 -0.84 -5.30
C LEU A 208 -8.42 -1.52 -6.10
N TRP A 209 -8.34 -2.85 -6.04
CA TRP A 209 -7.37 -3.61 -6.83
C TRP A 209 -7.61 -3.42 -8.33
N ALA A 210 -8.87 -3.47 -8.78
CA ALA A 210 -9.24 -3.30 -10.18
C ALA A 210 -8.96 -1.89 -10.76
N ARG A 211 -8.77 -0.87 -9.91
CA ARG A 211 -8.42 0.50 -10.34
C ARG A 211 -6.97 0.65 -10.78
N HIS A 212 -6.11 -0.28 -10.39
CA HIS A 212 -4.66 -0.24 -10.65
C HIS A 212 -4.00 1.09 -10.23
N ASP A 213 -4.50 1.71 -9.16
CA ASP A 213 -3.84 2.87 -8.56
C ASP A 213 -2.44 2.45 -8.08
N VAL A 214 -1.46 3.33 -8.27
CA VAL A 214 -0.10 3.17 -7.76
C VAL A 214 0.26 4.44 -7.04
N LYS A 215 0.64 4.29 -5.77
CA LYS A 215 1.04 5.42 -4.97
C LYS A 215 1.97 5.00 -3.85
N ALA A 216 3.05 5.73 -3.66
CA ALA A 216 3.87 5.60 -2.47
C ALA A 216 3.06 6.05 -1.25
N GLN A 217 3.14 5.28 -0.17
CA GLN A 217 2.62 5.71 1.13
C GLN A 217 3.61 6.72 1.72
N ASN A 218 3.41 7.98 1.35
CA ASN A 218 4.14 9.10 1.92
C ASN A 218 3.45 9.57 3.20
N GLY A 219 4.22 10.18 4.12
CA GLY A 219 3.75 10.62 5.42
C GLY A 219 2.42 11.36 5.34
N THR A 220 1.35 10.72 5.83
CA THR A 220 -0.01 11.26 5.77
C THR A 220 -0.63 11.18 7.16
N PRO A 221 -1.27 12.25 7.64
CA PRO A 221 -2.06 12.20 8.85
C PRO A 221 -3.15 11.13 8.76
N MET A 222 -3.24 10.31 9.78
CA MET A 222 -4.25 9.26 9.93
C MET A 222 -5.15 9.61 11.09
N ARG A 223 -6.47 9.61 10.82
CA ARG A 223 -7.49 9.75 11.84
C ARG A 223 -7.82 8.38 12.43
N PHE A 224 -7.86 8.32 13.74
CA PHE A 224 -8.25 7.17 14.54
C PHE A 224 -9.46 7.55 15.38
N ASP A 225 -10.37 6.60 15.61
CA ASP A 225 -11.41 6.67 16.65
C ASP A 225 -11.13 5.55 17.66
N HIS A 226 -10.29 5.86 18.64
CA HIS A 226 -9.77 4.86 19.57
C HIS A 226 -10.73 4.67 20.75
N PRO A 227 -11.14 3.43 21.10
CA PRO A 227 -12.20 3.18 22.09
C PRO A 227 -11.92 3.74 23.50
N GLN A 228 -10.66 3.95 23.85
CA GLN A 228 -10.27 4.46 25.17
C GLN A 228 -10.10 5.98 25.25
N VAL A 229 -9.77 6.64 24.13
CA VAL A 229 -9.36 8.06 24.12
C VAL A 229 -10.06 8.89 23.04
N GLY A 230 -10.99 8.28 22.29
CA GLY A 230 -11.79 8.91 21.25
C GLY A 230 -11.00 9.23 19.98
N GLU A 231 -11.50 10.21 19.22
CA GLU A 231 -10.85 10.66 17.99
C GLU A 231 -9.47 11.28 18.25
N MET A 232 -8.49 10.87 17.45
CA MET A 232 -7.16 11.48 17.40
C MET A 232 -6.61 11.47 15.96
N THR A 233 -5.72 12.41 15.65
CA THR A 233 -4.98 12.41 14.38
C THR A 233 -3.50 12.21 14.64
N LEU A 234 -2.91 11.19 14.01
CA LEU A 234 -1.48 10.91 14.10
C LEU A 234 -0.84 10.95 12.71
N ASN A 235 0.27 11.65 12.58
CA ASN A 235 1.14 11.54 11.43
C ASN A 235 1.71 10.12 11.36
N ARG A 236 1.72 9.51 10.17
CA ARG A 236 2.30 8.19 9.95
C ARG A 236 3.51 8.29 9.05
N GLU A 237 4.69 7.99 9.58
CA GLU A 237 5.94 7.93 8.83
C GLU A 237 6.30 6.49 8.46
N ARG A 238 6.87 6.31 7.26
CA ARG A 238 7.32 5.01 6.75
C ARG A 238 8.74 5.13 6.25
N LEU A 239 9.67 4.49 6.96
CA LEU A 239 11.11 4.64 6.78
C LEU A 239 11.71 3.32 6.30
N THR A 240 12.37 3.34 5.14
CA THR A 240 13.03 2.14 4.59
C THR A 240 14.26 1.78 5.41
N ILE A 241 14.37 0.50 5.80
CA ILE A 241 15.53 -0.04 6.52
C ILE A 241 16.57 -0.50 5.49
N ASN A 242 17.60 0.32 5.31
CA ASN A 242 18.69 0.02 4.37
C ASN A 242 19.38 -1.31 4.66
N GLY A 243 19.78 -2.02 3.61
CA GLY A 243 20.43 -3.33 3.72
C GLY A 243 19.47 -4.50 3.97
N THR A 244 18.17 -4.26 3.89
CA THR A 244 17.13 -5.29 3.95
C THR A 244 16.37 -5.38 2.62
N ASP A 245 15.64 -6.47 2.40
CA ASP A 245 14.82 -6.67 1.20
C ASP A 245 13.46 -5.95 1.32
N GLY A 246 13.51 -4.63 1.55
CA GLY A 246 12.33 -3.77 1.57
C GLY A 246 11.61 -3.61 2.90
N LEU A 247 12.23 -3.97 4.04
CA LEU A 247 11.61 -3.75 5.36
C LEU A 247 11.42 -2.27 5.65
N GLN A 248 10.33 -1.96 6.35
CA GLN A 248 9.96 -0.59 6.69
C GLN A 248 9.72 -0.47 8.18
N LEU A 249 10.28 0.58 8.80
CA LEU A 249 9.88 1.05 10.11
C LEU A 249 8.70 2.00 9.91
N VAL A 250 7.58 1.70 10.55
CA VAL A 250 6.40 2.56 10.59
C VAL A 250 6.30 3.20 11.96
N VAL A 251 6.07 4.51 11.99
CA VAL A 251 5.97 5.30 13.23
C VAL A 251 4.73 6.17 13.16
N HIS A 252 3.89 6.11 14.18
CA HIS A 252 2.80 7.06 14.35
C HIS A 252 3.19 8.08 15.41
N HIS A 253 3.02 9.37 15.12
CA HIS A 253 3.30 10.42 16.08
C HIS A 253 2.30 11.59 15.96
N PRO A 254 1.98 12.26 17.05
CA PRO A 254 1.18 13.47 17.04
C PRO A 254 2.05 14.68 16.73
N ASP A 255 1.42 15.83 16.48
CA ASP A 255 2.14 17.10 16.49
C ASP A 255 2.53 17.47 17.93
N ALA A 256 3.73 17.99 18.12
CA ALA A 256 4.24 18.31 19.45
C ALA A 256 3.37 19.36 20.15
N GLY A 257 2.96 19.09 21.39
CA GLY A 257 2.11 19.97 22.19
C GLY A 257 0.62 19.98 21.82
N SER A 258 0.19 19.13 20.88
CA SER A 258 -1.22 18.98 20.52
C SER A 258 -2.05 18.24 21.58
N GLU A 259 -3.38 18.35 21.49
CA GLU A 259 -4.31 17.52 22.27
C GLU A 259 -4.13 16.03 21.95
N ASP A 260 -3.86 15.71 20.68
CA ASP A 260 -3.61 14.33 20.24
C ASP A 260 -2.34 13.74 20.88
N ALA A 261 -1.34 14.58 21.19
CA ALA A 261 -0.17 14.17 21.97
C ALA A 261 -0.53 13.76 23.40
N GLN A 262 -1.47 14.46 24.03
CA GLN A 262 -1.95 14.11 25.37
C GLN A 262 -2.77 12.82 25.33
N LYS A 263 -3.67 12.66 24.36
CA LYS A 263 -4.46 11.44 24.16
C LYS A 263 -3.57 10.22 23.93
N LEU A 264 -2.55 10.35 23.07
CA LEU A 264 -1.62 9.28 22.81
C LEU A 264 -0.79 8.91 24.05
N ALA A 265 -0.30 9.91 24.80
CA ALA A 265 0.43 9.66 26.04
C ALA A 265 -0.44 8.95 27.09
N LEU A 266 -1.72 9.33 27.23
CA LEU A 266 -2.68 8.64 28.11
C LEU A 266 -2.88 7.18 27.69
N LEU A 267 -3.05 6.94 26.38
CA LEU A 267 -3.21 5.60 25.83
C LEU A 267 -2.00 4.71 26.12
N VAL A 268 -0.79 5.19 25.79
CA VAL A 268 0.46 4.45 26.00
C VAL A 268 0.68 4.19 27.49
N SER A 269 0.42 5.18 28.36
CA SER A 269 0.56 5.01 29.80
C SER A 269 -0.41 3.98 30.39
N ALA A 270 -1.64 3.89 29.87
CA ALA A 270 -2.63 2.91 30.33
C ALA A 270 -2.32 1.48 29.88
N ALA A 271 -1.57 1.33 28.78
CA ALA A 271 -1.19 0.04 28.21
C ALA A 271 0.12 -0.52 28.78
N LEU A 272 0.94 0.30 29.45
CA LEU A 272 2.12 -0.20 30.16
C LEU A 272 1.68 -1.11 31.31
N PRO A 273 2.23 -2.33 31.44
CA PRO A 273 1.96 -3.15 32.61
C PRO A 273 2.40 -2.37 33.85
N ALA A 274 1.52 -2.28 34.86
CA ALA A 274 1.88 -1.75 36.16
C ALA A 274 3.15 -2.48 36.62
N SER A 275 4.24 -1.76 36.77
CA SER A 275 5.50 -2.32 37.24
C SER A 275 5.22 -2.94 38.61
N GLU A 276 5.22 -4.27 38.72
CA GLU A 276 5.18 -4.90 40.04
C GLU A 276 6.42 -4.40 40.79
N PRO A 277 6.27 -3.72 41.94
CA PRO A 277 7.43 -3.29 42.70
C PRO A 277 8.20 -4.56 43.11
N GLU A 278 9.47 -4.62 42.71
CA GLU A 278 10.41 -5.66 43.13
C GLU A 278 10.23 -5.91 44.63
N ARG A 279 9.63 -7.06 44.97
CA ARG A 279 9.61 -7.56 46.34
C ARG A 279 11.06 -7.83 46.72
N SER A 280 11.68 -6.83 47.35
CA SER A 280 12.96 -6.94 48.05
C SER A 280 12.97 -8.23 48.84
N LEU A 281 13.74 -9.21 48.34
CA LEU A 281 14.13 -10.39 49.08
C LEU A 281 14.99 -9.91 50.24
N ARG A 282 14.39 -9.88 51.44
CA ARG A 282 15.16 -9.71 52.68
C ARG A 282 16.12 -10.90 52.81
N PRO A 283 17.40 -10.68 53.11
CA PRO A 283 18.31 -11.78 53.40
C PRO A 283 17.92 -12.38 54.76
N SER A 284 17.55 -13.64 54.78
CA SER A 284 17.46 -14.45 56.00
C SER A 284 18.88 -14.71 56.52
N SER A 285 19.10 -14.29 57.77
CA SER A 285 20.30 -14.54 58.58
C SER A 285 20.50 -16.01 58.90
#